data_AF-A0A1M7B5Q8-F1
#
_entry.id   AF-A0A1M7B5Q8-F1
#
_cell.length_a   1.000
_cell.length_b   1.000
_cell.length_c   1.000
_cell.angle_alpha   90.00
_cell.angle_beta   90.00
_cell.angle_gamma   90.00
#
_symmetry.space_group_name_H-M   'P 1'
#
loop_
_entity.id
_entity.type
_entity.pdbx_description
1 polymer ?
#
loop_
_entity_poly.entity_id
_entity_poly.type
_entity_poly.pdbx_seq_one_letter_code
_entity_poly.pdbx_strand_id
1 'polypeptide(L)'
;MTASELLQACCQAMTNWREAGYPDEANKRNLAEILGISERSLTDWQKDGMPVLHSAGRGGSNRYSVGEAIEWMLARAAEASRESAKDRLDRLRGDQLERDMLKEDDVLVMPEDLDVEYAAMVEAARAEMLFNMPDALAAELTAIMGDEIDVSIIRRHVEAALTTLSHYDPSDDIEPGEPSGAEDASALEEEREALDS
;
A
#
# COMPACT_ATOMS: atom_id res chain seq x y z
N MET A 1 17.93 9.74 -5.60
CA MET A 1 18.31 9.91 -7.02
C MET A 1 17.27 9.23 -7.91
N THR A 2 16.41 10.00 -8.58
CA THR A 2 15.32 9.49 -9.41
C THR A 2 15.82 9.01 -10.79
N ALA A 3 15.06 8.16 -11.48
CA ALA A 3 15.40 7.70 -12.83
C ALA A 3 15.59 8.87 -13.82
N SER A 4 14.87 9.98 -13.61
CA SER A 4 15.00 11.22 -14.39
C SER A 4 16.34 11.92 -14.17
N GLU A 5 16.83 11.97 -12.93
CA GLU A 5 18.13 12.57 -12.59
C GLU A 5 19.29 11.75 -13.15
N LEU A 6 19.18 10.42 -13.15
CA LEU A 6 20.15 9.53 -13.79
C LEU A 6 20.21 9.74 -15.30
N LEU A 7 19.05 9.84 -15.97
CA LEU A 7 18.99 10.13 -17.40
C LEU A 7 19.62 11.48 -17.73
N GLN A 8 19.35 12.51 -16.93
CA GLN A 8 19.92 13.84 -17.12
C GLN A 8 21.45 13.85 -16.91
N ALA A 9 21.93 13.14 -15.88
CA ALA A 9 23.37 12.99 -15.62
C ALA A 9 24.07 12.24 -16.76
N CYS A 10 23.44 11.20 -17.32
CA CYS A 10 23.97 10.49 -18.48
C CYS A 10 23.99 11.35 -19.75
N CYS A 11 22.93 12.13 -20.02
CA CYS A 11 22.92 13.07 -21.13
C CYS A 11 24.02 14.12 -21.00
N GLN A 12 24.23 14.66 -19.80
CA GLN A 12 25.31 15.63 -19.54
C GLN A 12 26.70 14.98 -19.71
N ALA A 13 26.87 13.74 -19.23
CA ALA A 13 28.11 12.99 -19.44
C ALA A 13 28.38 12.74 -20.94
N MET A 14 27.34 12.50 -21.74
CA MET A 14 27.44 12.39 -23.19
C MET A 14 27.83 13.70 -23.88
N THR A 15 27.31 14.84 -23.40
CA THR A 15 27.75 16.17 -23.86
C THR A 15 29.23 16.40 -23.54
N ASN A 16 29.65 16.10 -22.32
CA ASN A 16 31.04 16.23 -21.88
C ASN A 16 31.99 15.28 -22.65
N TRP A 17 31.50 14.08 -23.02
CA TRP A 17 32.23 13.11 -23.84
C TRP A 17 32.53 13.67 -25.24
N ARG A 18 31.55 14.34 -25.86
CA ARG A 18 31.72 15.00 -27.16
C ARG A 18 32.69 16.18 -27.08
N GLU A 19 32.61 16.98 -26.01
CA GLU A 19 33.50 18.13 -25.80
C GLU A 19 34.96 17.71 -25.53
N ALA A 20 35.17 16.54 -24.91
CA ALA A 20 36.51 15.99 -24.65
C ALA A 20 37.18 15.36 -25.89
N GLY A 21 36.52 15.34 -27.04
CA GLY A 21 37.10 14.86 -28.31
C GLY A 21 37.23 13.33 -28.40
N TYR A 22 36.45 12.59 -27.60
CA TYR A 22 36.36 11.14 -27.73
C TYR A 22 35.70 10.74 -29.05
N PRO A 23 35.99 9.55 -29.59
CA PRO A 23 35.42 9.11 -30.87
C PRO A 23 33.91 8.95 -30.77
N ASP A 24 33.17 9.72 -31.57
CA ASP A 24 31.72 9.59 -31.71
C ASP A 24 31.32 8.27 -32.38
N GLU A 25 32.21 7.72 -33.21
CA GLU A 25 32.02 6.47 -33.93
C GLU A 25 32.99 5.39 -33.46
N ALA A 26 32.46 4.21 -33.18
CA ALA A 26 33.24 3.05 -32.79
C ALA A 26 32.92 1.84 -33.68
N ASN A 27 33.93 1.03 -33.96
CA ASN A 27 33.70 -0.33 -34.43
C ASN A 27 33.16 -1.18 -33.26
N LYS A 28 32.60 -2.36 -33.55
CA LYS A 28 32.01 -3.23 -32.54
C LYS A 28 32.95 -3.57 -31.36
N ARG A 29 34.23 -3.79 -31.62
CA ARG A 29 35.24 -4.13 -30.60
C ARG A 29 35.52 -2.93 -29.69
N ASN A 30 35.75 -1.76 -30.27
CA ASN A 30 36.00 -0.53 -29.55
C ASN A 30 34.76 -0.11 -28.74
N LEU A 31 33.55 -0.32 -29.28
CA LEU A 31 32.31 -0.04 -28.56
C LEU A 31 32.16 -0.98 -27.35
N ALA A 32 32.48 -2.26 -27.51
CA ALA A 32 32.46 -3.23 -26.42
C ALA A 32 33.43 -2.82 -25.29
N GLU A 33 34.61 -2.34 -25.65
CA GLU A 33 35.62 -1.85 -24.72
C GLU A 33 35.18 -0.55 -24.01
N ILE A 34 34.65 0.42 -24.76
CA ILE A 34 34.13 1.69 -24.22
C ILE A 34 32.98 1.45 -23.23
N LEU A 35 32.08 0.52 -23.56
CA LEU A 35 30.92 0.19 -22.72
C LEU A 35 31.22 -0.85 -21.64
N GLY A 36 32.43 -1.43 -21.62
CA GLY A 36 32.83 -2.46 -20.65
C GLY A 36 32.04 -3.77 -20.76
N ILE A 37 31.51 -4.11 -21.94
CA ILE A 37 30.67 -5.29 -22.19
C ILE A 37 31.28 -6.24 -23.22
N SER A 38 30.73 -7.44 -23.34
CA SER A 38 31.17 -8.40 -24.35
C SER A 38 30.66 -8.04 -25.76
N GLU A 39 31.44 -8.35 -26.80
CA GLU A 39 31.00 -8.23 -28.20
C GLU A 39 29.76 -9.10 -28.51
N ARG A 40 29.56 -10.19 -27.76
CA ARG A 40 28.37 -11.04 -27.86
C ARG A 40 27.13 -10.28 -27.42
N SER A 41 27.20 -9.58 -26.28
CA SER A 41 26.12 -8.73 -25.77
C SER A 41 25.71 -7.67 -26.80
N LEU A 42 26.67 -7.02 -27.46
CA LEU A 42 26.39 -6.09 -28.57
C LEU A 42 25.70 -6.75 -29.77
N THR A 43 26.01 -8.02 -30.04
CA THR A 43 25.36 -8.76 -31.13
C THR A 43 23.89 -9.03 -30.81
N ASP A 44 23.61 -9.35 -29.56
CA ASP A 44 22.25 -9.61 -29.11
C ASP A 44 21.46 -8.29 -29.05
N TRP A 45 22.07 -7.20 -28.59
CA TRP A 45 21.44 -5.88 -28.61
C TRP A 45 21.14 -5.38 -30.02
N GLN A 46 22.01 -5.68 -30.99
CA GLN A 46 21.74 -5.40 -32.39
C GLN A 46 20.50 -6.15 -32.90
N LYS A 47 20.27 -7.40 -32.47
CA LYS A 47 19.04 -8.14 -32.80
C LYS A 47 17.81 -7.53 -32.12
N ASP A 48 18.01 -7.00 -30.90
CA ASP A 48 16.98 -6.33 -30.11
C ASP A 48 16.67 -4.90 -30.63
N GLY A 49 17.31 -4.45 -31.72
CA GLY A 49 17.01 -3.18 -32.37
C GLY A 49 17.92 -2.01 -31.99
N MET A 50 19.11 -2.27 -31.44
CA MET A 50 20.12 -1.24 -31.20
C MET A 50 20.52 -0.51 -32.50
N PRO A 51 20.58 0.84 -32.51
CA PRO A 51 20.97 1.63 -33.67
C PRO A 51 22.34 1.25 -34.23
N VAL A 52 22.44 1.14 -35.56
CA VAL A 52 23.69 0.89 -36.30
C VAL A 52 23.88 2.01 -37.30
N LEU A 53 24.99 2.74 -37.19
CA LEU A 53 25.30 3.89 -38.02
C LEU A 53 25.64 3.46 -39.46
N HIS A 54 26.54 2.48 -39.59
CA HIS A 54 26.83 1.85 -40.87
C HIS A 54 26.86 0.33 -40.74
N SER A 55 25.89 -0.31 -41.39
CA SER A 55 25.86 -1.76 -41.57
C SER A 55 26.76 -2.12 -42.75
N ALA A 56 27.93 -2.68 -42.45
CA ALA A 56 28.80 -3.16 -43.50
C ALA A 56 28.32 -4.57 -43.89
N GLY A 57 28.10 -4.79 -45.20
CA GLY A 57 27.65 -6.09 -45.71
C GLY A 57 28.64 -7.22 -45.46
N ARG A 58 28.47 -8.34 -46.16
CA ARG A 58 29.26 -9.56 -45.94
C ARG A 58 30.77 -9.29 -46.07
N GLY A 59 31.49 -9.35 -44.94
CA GLY A 59 32.95 -9.14 -44.85
C GLY A 59 33.40 -7.79 -44.29
N GLY A 60 32.48 -6.86 -43.99
CA GLY A 60 32.80 -5.57 -43.37
C GLY A 60 32.52 -5.52 -41.88
N SER A 61 33.09 -4.52 -41.18
CA SER A 61 32.82 -4.26 -39.76
C SER A 61 31.79 -3.14 -39.59
N ASN A 62 30.74 -3.40 -38.82
CA ASN A 62 29.72 -2.39 -38.50
C ASN A 62 30.32 -1.21 -37.74
N ARG A 63 29.75 -0.02 -37.97
CA ARG A 63 30.03 1.20 -37.19
C ARG A 63 28.81 1.58 -36.39
N TYR A 64 29.07 2.07 -35.18
CA TYR A 64 28.06 2.47 -34.22
C TYR A 64 28.39 3.88 -33.74
N SER A 65 27.34 4.68 -33.52
CA SER A 65 27.45 5.91 -32.74
C SER A 65 27.47 5.54 -31.27
N VAL A 66 28.51 5.94 -30.54
CA VAL A 66 28.66 5.65 -29.11
C VAL A 66 27.49 6.28 -28.32
N GLY A 67 27.06 7.48 -28.71
CA GLY A 67 25.96 8.17 -28.05
C GLY A 67 24.60 7.51 -28.26
N GLU A 68 24.27 7.14 -29.50
CA GLU A 68 23.00 6.46 -29.79
C GLU A 68 22.92 5.09 -29.11
N ALA A 69 24.06 4.39 -28.98
CA ALA A 69 24.16 3.14 -28.24
C ALA A 69 23.81 3.32 -26.76
N ILE A 70 24.36 4.35 -26.12
CA ILE A 70 24.14 4.65 -24.70
C ILE A 70 22.70 5.12 -24.47
N GLU A 71 22.18 6.01 -25.31
CA GLU A 71 20.78 6.46 -25.23
C GLU A 71 19.80 5.29 -25.35
N TRP A 72 20.04 4.36 -26.29
CA TRP A 72 19.23 3.16 -26.44
C TRP A 72 19.29 2.26 -25.20
N MET A 73 20.49 2.07 -24.62
CA MET A 73 20.65 1.30 -23.38
C MET A 73 19.86 1.90 -22.22
N LEU A 74 19.91 3.23 -22.08
CA LEU A 74 19.20 3.95 -21.03
C LEU A 74 17.68 3.86 -21.21
N ALA A 75 17.19 4.04 -22.44
CA ALA A 75 15.77 3.87 -22.75
C ALA A 75 15.28 2.44 -22.44
N ARG A 76 16.08 1.42 -22.78
CA ARG A 76 15.77 0.02 -22.49
C ARG A 76 15.73 -0.26 -20.98
N ALA A 77 16.69 0.29 -20.23
CA ALA A 77 16.71 0.15 -18.77
C ALA A 77 15.51 0.84 -18.10
N ALA A 78 15.12 2.02 -18.60
CA ALA A 78 13.95 2.74 -18.11
C ALA A 78 12.64 1.96 -18.33
N GLU A 79 12.44 1.35 -19.51
CA GLU A 79 11.25 0.54 -19.78
C GLU A 79 11.23 -0.75 -18.95
N ALA A 80 12.39 -1.39 -18.73
CA ALA A 80 12.49 -2.57 -17.87
C ALA A 80 12.21 -2.27 -16.39
N SER A 81 12.46 -1.04 -15.94
CA SER A 81 12.16 -0.58 -14.58
C SER A 81 10.69 -0.16 -14.40
N ARG A 82 9.91 -0.06 -15.49
CA ARG A 82 8.51 0.34 -15.41
C ARG A 82 7.68 -0.85 -14.94
N GLU A 83 7.03 -0.69 -13.80
CA GLU A 83 6.09 -1.69 -13.29
C GLU A 83 5.04 -2.00 -14.36
N SER A 84 4.89 -3.29 -14.70
CA SER A 84 3.86 -3.69 -15.64
C SER A 84 2.49 -3.65 -14.98
N ALA A 85 1.43 -3.47 -15.77
CA ALA A 85 0.06 -3.56 -15.27
C ALA A 85 -0.24 -4.93 -14.61
N LYS A 86 0.49 -5.97 -15.04
CA LYS A 86 0.40 -7.31 -14.47
C LYS A 86 1.03 -7.35 -13.07
N ASP A 87 2.24 -6.82 -12.91
CA ASP A 87 2.93 -6.79 -11.60
C ASP A 87 2.11 -6.00 -10.58
N ARG A 88 1.50 -4.89 -11.03
CA ARG A 88 0.58 -4.09 -10.20
C ARG A 88 -0.60 -4.90 -9.70
N LEU A 89 -1.22 -5.63 -10.61
CA LEU A 89 -2.42 -6.40 -10.32
C LEU A 89 -2.11 -7.65 -9.49
N ASP A 90 -0.93 -8.27 -9.69
CA ASP A 90 -0.48 -9.39 -8.86
C ASP A 90 -0.18 -8.91 -7.42
N ARG A 91 0.39 -7.71 -7.24
CA ARG A 91 0.52 -7.10 -5.91
C ARG A 91 -0.82 -6.87 -5.23
N LEU A 92 -1.77 -6.21 -5.91
CA LEU A 92 -3.09 -5.93 -5.35
C LEU A 92 -3.85 -7.21 -4.99
N ARG A 93 -3.67 -8.29 -5.76
CA ARG A 93 -4.22 -9.61 -5.42
C ARG A 93 -3.56 -10.21 -4.19
N GLY A 94 -2.25 -10.04 -4.03
CA GLY A 94 -1.53 -10.42 -2.81
C GLY A 94 -2.08 -9.70 -1.59
N ASP A 95 -2.23 -8.37 -1.67
CA ASP A 95 -2.77 -7.56 -0.58
C ASP A 95 -4.22 -7.96 -0.22
N GLN A 96 -5.03 -8.31 -1.22
CA GLN A 96 -6.39 -8.79 -0.98
C GLN A 96 -6.38 -10.14 -0.28
N LEU A 97 -5.54 -11.07 -0.74
CA LEU A 97 -5.42 -12.40 -0.13
C LEU A 97 -4.96 -12.31 1.33
N GLU A 98 -4.01 -11.43 1.63
CA GLU A 98 -3.54 -11.19 3.00
C GLU A 98 -4.67 -10.66 3.90
N ARG A 99 -5.46 -9.69 3.42
CA ARG A 99 -6.63 -9.20 4.16
C ARG A 99 -7.66 -10.29 4.39
N ASP A 100 -7.90 -11.14 3.40
CA ASP A 100 -8.87 -12.24 3.52
C ASP A 100 -8.37 -13.29 4.53
N MET A 101 -7.08 -13.63 4.53
CA MET A 101 -6.48 -14.50 5.54
C MET A 101 -6.62 -13.92 6.96
N LEU A 102 -6.40 -12.61 7.13
CA LEU A 102 -6.56 -11.95 8.43
C LEU A 102 -8.02 -11.94 8.92
N LYS A 103 -8.99 -11.90 7.99
CA LYS A 103 -10.41 -12.06 8.34
C LYS A 103 -10.70 -13.50 8.78
N GLU A 104 -10.21 -14.49 8.06
CA GLU A 104 -10.41 -15.90 8.39
C GLU A 104 -9.78 -16.28 9.75
N ASP A 105 -8.67 -15.64 10.10
CA ASP A 105 -7.99 -15.81 11.39
C ASP A 105 -8.62 -14.98 12.53
N ASP A 106 -9.75 -14.30 12.30
CA ASP A 106 -10.45 -13.39 13.24
C ASP A 106 -9.56 -12.24 13.78
N VAL A 107 -8.47 -11.90 13.08
CA VAL A 107 -7.57 -10.80 13.44
C VAL A 107 -8.07 -9.47 12.87
N LEU A 108 -8.84 -9.51 11.78
CA LEU A 108 -9.38 -8.33 11.09
C LEU A 108 -10.90 -8.46 10.93
N VAL A 109 -11.64 -7.55 11.56
CA VAL A 109 -13.10 -7.41 11.38
C VAL A 109 -13.39 -6.14 10.60
N MET A 110 -14.30 -6.21 9.63
CA MET A 110 -14.71 -5.02 8.89
C MET A 110 -15.77 -4.23 9.66
N PRO A 111 -15.79 -2.89 9.56
CA PRO A 111 -16.77 -2.06 10.26
C PRO A 111 -18.23 -2.48 9.99
N GLU A 112 -18.54 -2.84 8.75
CA GLU A 112 -19.88 -3.29 8.36
C GLU A 112 -20.33 -4.59 9.06
N ASP A 113 -19.39 -5.48 9.41
CA ASP A 113 -19.70 -6.73 10.10
C ASP A 113 -19.97 -6.46 11.58
N LEU A 114 -19.25 -5.50 12.19
CA LEU A 114 -19.50 -5.04 13.56
C LEU A 114 -20.90 -4.47 13.70
N ASP A 115 -21.34 -3.62 12.77
CA ASP A 115 -22.67 -3.00 12.85
C ASP A 115 -23.79 -4.05 12.92
N VAL A 116 -23.70 -5.13 12.14
CA VAL A 116 -24.71 -6.19 12.11
C VAL A 116 -24.72 -6.98 13.42
N GLU A 117 -23.57 -7.44 13.88
CA GLU A 117 -23.47 -8.27 15.08
C GLU A 117 -23.82 -7.47 16.35
N TYR A 118 -23.29 -6.25 16.48
CA TYR A 118 -23.58 -5.39 17.61
C TYR A 118 -25.05 -4.94 17.62
N ALA A 119 -25.65 -4.60 16.47
CA ALA A 119 -27.06 -4.26 16.42
C ALA A 119 -27.94 -5.44 16.87
N ALA A 120 -27.64 -6.66 16.42
CA ALA A 120 -28.37 -7.85 16.86
C ALA A 120 -28.22 -8.10 18.37
N MET A 121 -27.01 -7.94 18.90
CA MET A 121 -26.75 -8.07 20.34
C MET A 121 -27.51 -7.02 21.15
N VAL A 122 -27.47 -5.75 20.74
CA VAL A 122 -28.15 -4.63 21.41
C VAL A 122 -29.66 -4.83 21.39
N GLU A 123 -30.25 -5.24 20.27
CA GLU A 123 -31.69 -5.52 20.20
C GLU A 123 -32.10 -6.72 21.05
N ALA A 124 -31.28 -7.78 21.10
CA ALA A 124 -31.53 -8.92 21.97
C ALA A 124 -31.52 -8.51 23.45
N ALA A 125 -30.52 -7.72 23.87
CA ALA A 125 -30.43 -7.20 25.22
C ALA A 125 -31.63 -6.29 25.57
N ARG A 126 -32.00 -5.41 24.64
CA ARG A 126 -33.17 -4.53 24.79
C ARG A 126 -34.47 -5.33 24.93
N ALA A 127 -34.66 -6.37 24.12
CA ALA A 127 -35.84 -7.24 24.20
C ALA A 127 -35.92 -7.95 25.56
N GLU A 128 -34.80 -8.49 26.05
CA GLU A 128 -34.74 -9.15 27.34
C GLU A 128 -35.07 -8.19 28.50
N MET A 129 -34.45 -7.00 28.50
CA MET A 129 -34.67 -5.97 29.52
C MET A 129 -36.11 -5.45 29.52
N LEU A 130 -36.74 -5.27 28.35
CA LEU A 130 -38.10 -4.74 28.28
C LEU A 130 -39.18 -5.80 28.53
N PHE A 131 -39.01 -7.03 28.05
CA PHE A 131 -40.13 -7.98 27.98
C PHE A 131 -40.04 -9.13 28.98
N ASN A 132 -38.84 -9.56 29.40
CA ASN A 132 -38.68 -10.77 30.22
C ASN A 132 -38.18 -10.43 31.63
N MET A 133 -37.15 -9.60 31.74
CA MET A 133 -36.50 -9.26 33.01
C MET A 133 -37.46 -8.65 34.05
N PRO A 134 -38.38 -7.72 33.72
CA PRO A 134 -39.23 -7.09 34.73
C PRO A 134 -40.19 -8.07 35.41
N ASP A 135 -40.77 -8.97 34.62
CA ASP A 135 -41.72 -9.98 35.09
C ASP A 135 -41.00 -11.05 35.92
N ALA A 136 -39.82 -11.50 35.48
CA ALA A 136 -38.98 -12.42 36.25
C ALA A 136 -38.58 -11.84 37.61
N LEU A 137 -38.10 -10.59 37.63
CA LEU A 137 -37.68 -9.91 38.86
C LEU A 137 -38.85 -9.71 39.83
N ALA A 138 -40.03 -9.31 39.33
CA ALA A 138 -41.21 -9.13 40.17
C ALA A 138 -41.66 -10.45 40.81
N ALA A 139 -41.64 -11.55 40.05
CA ALA A 139 -41.99 -12.87 40.55
C ALA A 139 -41.02 -13.34 41.65
N GLU A 140 -39.71 -13.19 41.42
CA GLU A 140 -38.68 -13.54 42.42
C GLU A 140 -38.84 -12.71 43.70
N LEU A 141 -38.99 -11.39 43.58
CA LEU A 141 -39.13 -10.52 44.74
C LEU A 141 -40.45 -10.76 45.50
N THR A 142 -41.55 -11.02 44.78
CA THR A 142 -42.83 -11.42 45.39
C THR A 142 -42.68 -12.70 46.22
N ALA A 143 -41.94 -13.69 45.71
CA ALA A 143 -41.68 -14.93 46.42
C ALA A 143 -40.85 -14.74 47.70
N ILE A 144 -39.91 -13.78 47.70
CA ILE A 144 -39.03 -13.49 48.85
C ILE A 144 -39.77 -12.65 49.90
N MET A 145 -40.48 -11.62 49.47
CA MET A 145 -41.11 -10.65 50.36
C MET A 145 -42.49 -11.10 50.86
N GLY A 146 -43.14 -12.02 50.14
CA GLY A 146 -44.49 -12.53 50.47
C GLY A 146 -45.62 -11.58 50.08
N ASP A 147 -45.31 -10.39 49.57
CA ASP A 147 -46.25 -9.40 49.05
C ASP A 147 -46.12 -9.29 47.52
N GLU A 148 -47.24 -9.11 46.83
CA GLU A 148 -47.27 -8.95 45.38
C GLU A 148 -46.57 -7.65 44.95
N ILE A 149 -45.55 -7.78 44.10
CA ILE A 149 -44.82 -6.64 43.55
C ILE A 149 -45.41 -6.23 42.21
N ASP A 150 -45.76 -4.96 42.10
CA ASP A 150 -46.20 -4.35 40.85
C ASP A 150 -45.02 -4.25 39.85
N VAL A 151 -45.08 -5.10 38.81
CA VAL A 151 -44.14 -5.14 37.67
C VAL A 151 -43.97 -3.76 37.01
N SER A 152 -45.00 -2.92 37.02
CA SER A 152 -44.98 -1.61 36.35
C SER A 152 -43.90 -0.68 36.93
N ILE A 153 -43.58 -0.83 38.23
CA ILE A 153 -42.53 -0.06 38.89
C ILE A 153 -41.16 -0.44 38.32
N ILE A 154 -40.88 -1.73 38.18
CA ILE A 154 -39.61 -2.24 37.64
C ILE A 154 -39.48 -1.83 36.17
N ARG A 155 -40.54 -2.03 35.37
CA ARG A 155 -40.58 -1.67 33.95
C ARG A 155 -40.25 -0.19 33.74
N ARG A 156 -40.85 0.71 34.53
CA ARG A 156 -40.56 2.16 34.48
C ARG A 156 -39.09 2.47 34.72
N HIS A 157 -38.44 1.79 35.67
CA HIS A 157 -37.01 2.02 35.94
C HIS A 157 -36.12 1.51 34.82
N VAL A 158 -36.46 0.36 34.22
CA VAL A 158 -35.74 -0.16 33.05
C VAL A 158 -35.86 0.81 31.86
N GLU A 159 -37.07 1.28 31.56
CA GLU A 159 -37.31 2.25 30.48
C GLU A 159 -36.55 3.57 30.69
N ALA A 160 -36.49 4.06 31.94
CA ALA A 160 -35.69 5.24 32.26
C ALA A 160 -34.19 5.02 32.05
N ALA A 161 -33.66 3.85 32.41
CA ALA A 161 -32.26 3.50 32.19
C ALA A 161 -31.94 3.40 30.69
N LEU A 162 -32.79 2.71 29.91
CA LEU A 162 -32.65 2.61 28.46
C LEU A 162 -32.76 3.97 27.76
N THR A 163 -33.64 4.85 28.24
CA THR A 163 -33.74 6.23 27.75
C THR A 163 -32.46 7.01 28.05
N THR A 164 -31.84 6.80 29.21
CA THR A 164 -30.55 7.44 29.52
C THR A 164 -29.46 6.95 28.56
N LEU A 165 -29.37 5.64 28.33
CA LEU A 165 -28.42 5.04 27.40
C LEU A 165 -28.65 5.47 25.95
N SER A 166 -29.89 5.73 25.52
CA SER A 166 -30.15 6.20 24.16
C SER A 166 -29.65 7.61 23.89
N HIS A 167 -29.35 8.38 24.92
CA HIS A 167 -28.74 9.72 24.80
C HIS A 167 -27.21 9.67 24.94
N TYR A 168 -26.61 8.49 25.05
CA TYR A 168 -25.15 8.35 25.11
C TYR A 168 -24.52 8.85 23.82
N ASP A 169 -23.61 9.82 23.95
CA ASP A 169 -22.75 10.31 22.86
C ASP A 169 -21.31 9.86 23.14
N PRO A 170 -20.68 9.04 22.28
CA PRO A 170 -19.31 8.60 22.49
C PRO A 170 -18.29 9.75 22.47
N SER A 171 -18.67 10.95 21.99
CA SER A 171 -17.82 12.14 22.07
C SER A 171 -17.78 12.80 23.44
N ASP A 172 -18.74 12.50 24.34
CA ASP A 172 -18.76 13.03 25.71
C ASP A 172 -17.66 12.40 26.59
N ASP A 173 -17.17 11.21 26.23
CA ASP A 173 -16.14 10.44 26.96
C ASP A 173 -14.73 10.53 26.33
N ILE A 174 -14.55 11.32 25.26
CA ILE A 174 -13.22 11.56 24.69
C ILE A 174 -12.52 12.60 25.56
N GLU A 175 -11.69 12.16 26.52
CA GLU A 175 -10.70 13.05 27.13
C GLU A 175 -9.84 13.67 26.02
N PRO A 176 -9.64 15.01 26.01
CA PRO A 176 -8.77 15.66 25.04
C PRO A 176 -7.32 15.32 25.37
N GLY A 177 -6.83 14.16 24.93
CA GLY A 177 -5.44 13.80 25.13
C GLY A 177 -5.12 12.33 25.03
N GLU A 178 -5.30 11.72 23.86
CA GLU A 178 -4.32 10.77 23.35
C GLU A 178 -4.30 10.89 21.82
N PRO A 179 -3.20 11.39 21.22
CA PRO A 179 -3.08 11.40 19.77
C PRO A 179 -3.12 9.95 19.28
N SER A 180 -4.22 9.61 18.63
CA SER A 180 -4.37 8.39 17.85
C SER A 180 -3.19 8.27 16.89
N GLY A 181 -2.23 7.39 17.22
CA GLY A 181 -1.27 6.62 16.39
C GLY A 181 -0.68 7.21 15.10
N ALA A 182 -0.84 8.50 14.82
CA ALA A 182 -0.42 9.14 13.58
C ALA A 182 0.99 9.75 13.68
N GLU A 183 1.56 9.82 14.89
CA GLU A 183 2.90 10.38 15.09
C GLU A 183 4.02 9.42 14.66
N ASP A 184 3.75 8.12 14.57
CA ASP A 184 4.77 7.10 14.24
C ASP A 184 5.13 7.07 12.73
N ALA A 185 4.35 7.75 11.88
CA ALA A 185 4.71 7.92 10.47
C ALA A 185 5.78 9.00 10.25
N SER A 186 5.82 10.03 11.13
CA SER A 186 6.77 11.14 10.99
C SER A 186 8.16 10.80 11.54
N ALA A 187 8.23 9.99 12.60
CA ALA A 187 9.49 9.54 13.19
C ALA A 187 10.31 8.66 12.22
N LEU A 188 9.63 7.87 11.37
CA LEU A 188 10.26 7.03 10.36
C LEU A 188 10.77 7.82 9.12
N GLU A 189 10.23 9.03 8.89
CA GLU A 189 10.73 9.94 7.85
C GLU A 189 11.97 10.72 8.32
N GLU A 190 11.99 11.19 9.57
CA GLU A 190 13.16 11.89 10.13
C GLU A 190 14.39 10.97 10.29
N GLU A 191 14.20 9.70 10.66
CA GLU A 191 15.31 8.73 10.76
C GLU A 191 15.85 8.34 9.36
N ARG A 192 15.02 8.39 8.31
CA ARG A 192 15.43 8.19 6.92
C ARG A 192 16.21 9.38 6.36
N GLU A 193 15.85 10.61 6.75
CA GLU A 193 16.54 11.82 6.29
C GLU A 193 17.88 12.05 7.01
N ALA A 194 18.01 11.61 8.26
CA ALA A 194 19.26 11.63 9.01
C ALA A 194 20.30 10.58 8.54
N LEU A 195 19.86 9.52 7.85
CA LEU A 195 20.75 8.50 7.26
C LEU A 195 21.24 8.85 5.85
N ASP A 196 20.69 9.89 5.22
CA ASP A 196 21.05 10.36 3.86
C ASP A 196 21.76 11.74 3.86
N SER A 197 22.17 12.24 5.04
CA SER A 197 23.02 13.45 5.23
C SER A 197 24.40 13.10 5.79
#